data_AF-A0A7X0LGS2-F1
#
_entry.id   AF-A0A7X0LGS2-F1
#
_cell.length_a   1.000
_cell.length_b   1.000
_cell.length_c   1.000
_cell.angle_alpha   90.00
_cell.angle_beta   90.00
_cell.angle_gamma   90.00
#
_symmetry.space_group_name_H-M   'P 1'
#
loop_
_entity.id
_entity.type
_entity.pdbx_description
1 polymer ?
#
loop_
_entity_poly.entity_id
_entity_poly.type
_entity_poly.pdbx_seq_one_letter_code
_entity_poly.pdbx_strand_id
1 'polypeptide(L)'
;MLRRVGFPVAEEARRPLAAQTVPGAALRFIGSEQAAAASSAELVMRLHHLSAKEALGRVSAPSADDILFAVDRLMPRADTPELEALVLIAALQARPDELRQSRLAALWAHVDTDDYWSAITLLPEAEQERVLVDLITGADTHHDRVYLLGASGAHRLDAGIYRTIIVHIEALYRKEPELAHQIALAVEGMLYEVMPSDDPGQQLLRLALEIAGSDNEKARLALLYYAGSAQGDVDDEGDLERRKAILGRLVEAENGANLGVLLWKLAESARERPDAAGHAIRLFERLGERPVRKAMRATDGLGYMADLRRQIDEALGKRRRAGSTNASDQAASRQGSDPEAN
;
A
#
# COMPACT_ATOMS: atom_id res chain seq x y z
N MET A 1 25.90 -50.21 -57.45
CA MET A 1 26.08 -49.04 -58.34
C MET A 1 25.24 -47.90 -57.79
N LEU A 2 25.88 -46.74 -57.54
CA LEU A 2 25.33 -45.37 -57.42
C LEU A 2 24.60 -44.90 -56.13
N ARG A 3 25.42 -44.18 -55.34
CA ARG A 3 25.21 -42.97 -54.49
C ARG A 3 23.82 -42.28 -54.44
N ARG A 4 23.42 -41.92 -53.22
CA ARG A 4 22.87 -40.60 -52.81
C ARG A 4 23.60 -40.20 -51.52
N VAL A 5 24.71 -39.45 -51.59
CA VAL A 5 24.79 -37.98 -51.38
C VAL A 5 23.85 -37.48 -50.29
N GLY A 6 24.43 -37.19 -49.12
CA GLY A 6 23.77 -36.52 -48.02
C GLY A 6 23.71 -35.00 -48.22
N PHE A 7 22.74 -34.39 -47.55
CA PHE A 7 22.78 -33.00 -47.11
C PHE A 7 22.50 -33.02 -45.60
N PRO A 8 23.37 -32.46 -44.74
CA PRO A 8 23.01 -32.20 -43.36
C PRO A 8 22.05 -31.02 -43.36
N VAL A 9 20.78 -31.27 -43.01
CA VAL A 9 19.82 -30.20 -42.78
C VAL A 9 20.15 -29.59 -41.42
N ALA A 10 20.80 -28.44 -41.49
CA ALA A 10 21.05 -27.43 -40.46
C ALA A 10 20.27 -27.63 -39.14
N GLU A 11 20.99 -28.14 -38.14
CA GLU A 11 20.59 -28.12 -36.73
C GLU A 11 20.82 -26.72 -36.09
N GLU A 12 21.28 -25.74 -36.87
CA GLU A 12 21.70 -24.40 -36.40
C GLU A 12 20.58 -23.36 -36.33
N ALA A 13 19.40 -23.59 -36.91
CA ALA A 13 18.36 -22.55 -36.97
C ALA A 13 17.36 -22.54 -35.80
N ARG A 14 17.45 -23.48 -34.84
CA ARG A 14 16.48 -23.61 -33.73
C ARG A 14 16.98 -23.16 -32.35
N ARG A 15 18.23 -22.67 -32.25
CA ARG A 15 18.86 -22.31 -30.97
C ARG A 15 18.81 -20.84 -30.51
N PRO A 16 18.45 -19.80 -31.31
CA PRO A 16 18.44 -18.42 -30.75
C PRO A 16 17.18 -18.07 -29.96
N LEU A 17 16.05 -18.79 -30.16
CA LEU A 17 14.77 -18.45 -29.52
C LEU A 17 14.59 -19.07 -28.12
N ALA A 18 15.22 -20.21 -27.84
CA ALA A 18 15.13 -20.85 -26.51
C ALA A 18 16.00 -20.17 -25.44
N ALA A 19 17.01 -19.39 -25.84
CA ALA A 19 17.83 -18.60 -24.92
C ALA A 19 17.12 -17.32 -24.43
N GLN A 20 16.02 -16.91 -25.07
CA GLN A 20 15.30 -15.68 -24.76
C GLN A 20 14.28 -15.82 -23.62
N THR A 21 14.01 -17.04 -23.14
CA THR A 21 13.04 -17.29 -22.06
C THR A 21 13.68 -17.44 -20.68
N VAL A 22 15.02 -17.46 -20.60
CA VAL A 22 15.77 -17.52 -19.34
C VAL A 22 16.37 -16.15 -19.04
N PRO A 23 15.99 -15.47 -17.92
CA PRO A 23 16.41 -14.10 -17.64
C PRO A 23 17.92 -13.84 -17.73
N GLY A 24 18.75 -14.72 -17.15
CA GLY A 24 20.22 -14.58 -17.23
C GLY A 24 20.78 -14.70 -18.65
N ALA A 25 20.22 -15.58 -19.48
CA ALA A 25 20.63 -15.70 -20.88
C ALA A 25 20.18 -14.48 -21.71
N ALA A 26 19.01 -13.92 -21.40
CA ALA A 26 18.54 -12.68 -22.01
C ALA A 26 19.45 -11.48 -21.66
N LEU A 27 19.94 -11.38 -20.43
CA LEU A 27 20.90 -10.34 -20.04
C LEU A 27 22.25 -10.49 -20.74
N ARG A 28 22.77 -11.72 -20.85
CA ARG A 28 23.99 -11.98 -21.63
C ARG A 28 23.82 -11.61 -23.10
N PHE A 29 22.63 -11.86 -23.66
CA PHE A 29 22.32 -11.44 -25.03
C PHE A 29 22.27 -9.91 -25.16
N ILE A 30 21.64 -9.21 -24.20
CA ILE A 30 21.60 -7.73 -24.17
C ILE A 30 23.02 -7.14 -24.14
N GLY A 31 23.91 -7.75 -23.35
CA GLY A 31 25.33 -7.41 -23.35
C GLY A 31 26.15 -8.01 -24.50
N SER A 32 25.56 -8.62 -25.52
CA SER A 32 26.34 -9.22 -26.62
C SER A 32 26.54 -8.26 -27.78
N GLU A 33 27.56 -8.50 -28.61
CA GLU A 33 27.76 -7.75 -29.87
C GLU A 33 26.57 -7.88 -30.82
N GLN A 34 25.80 -8.96 -30.72
CA GLN A 34 24.59 -9.19 -31.54
C GLN A 34 23.47 -8.21 -31.18
N ALA A 35 23.39 -7.78 -29.92
CA ALA A 35 22.46 -6.76 -29.49
C ALA A 35 22.93 -5.34 -29.82
N ALA A 36 24.18 -5.14 -30.27
CA ALA A 36 24.71 -3.80 -30.57
C ALA A 36 23.94 -3.07 -31.69
N ALA A 37 23.26 -3.80 -32.55
CA ALA A 37 22.42 -3.23 -33.62
C ALA A 37 21.07 -2.67 -33.12
N ALA A 38 20.62 -3.05 -31.92
CA ALA A 38 19.39 -2.52 -31.33
C ALA A 38 19.63 -1.15 -30.68
N SER A 39 18.57 -0.35 -30.56
CA SER A 39 18.64 0.97 -29.93
C SER A 39 19.09 0.87 -28.46
N SER A 40 19.92 1.81 -28.00
CA SER A 40 20.40 1.80 -26.61
C SER A 40 19.24 1.87 -25.61
N ALA A 41 18.23 2.71 -25.89
CA ALA A 41 17.05 2.86 -25.04
C ALA A 41 16.28 1.52 -24.86
N GLU A 42 16.03 0.79 -25.94
CA GLU A 42 15.35 -0.52 -25.88
C GLU A 42 16.11 -1.53 -25.00
N LEU A 43 17.45 -1.55 -25.13
CA LEU A 43 18.29 -2.48 -24.38
C LEU A 43 18.36 -2.11 -22.90
N VAL A 44 18.44 -0.82 -22.58
CA VAL A 44 18.45 -0.31 -21.19
C VAL A 44 17.10 -0.58 -20.51
N MET A 45 15.98 -0.29 -21.16
CA MET A 45 14.65 -0.63 -20.62
C MET A 45 14.50 -2.12 -20.36
N ARG A 46 15.02 -2.96 -21.26
CA ARG A 46 14.95 -4.41 -21.10
C ARG A 46 15.87 -4.93 -20.00
N LEU A 47 17.05 -4.34 -19.82
CA LEU A 47 17.93 -4.60 -18.67
C LEU A 47 17.20 -4.30 -17.37
N HIS A 48 16.66 -3.09 -17.24
CA HIS A 48 15.94 -2.61 -16.05
C HIS A 48 14.75 -3.51 -15.70
N HIS A 49 13.93 -3.86 -16.70
CA HIS A 49 12.80 -4.76 -16.49
C HIS A 49 13.23 -6.19 -16.08
N LEU A 50 14.40 -6.67 -16.53
CA LEU A 50 14.90 -7.99 -16.17
C LEU A 50 15.60 -8.01 -14.82
N SER A 51 16.28 -6.92 -14.41
CA SER A 51 16.93 -6.81 -13.10
C SER A 51 15.93 -6.70 -11.97
N ALA A 52 14.77 -6.08 -12.20
CA ALA A 52 13.70 -5.94 -11.20
C ALA A 52 12.88 -7.22 -10.96
N LYS A 53 13.12 -8.32 -11.69
CA LYS A 53 12.32 -9.55 -11.55
C LYS A 53 12.78 -10.42 -10.40
N GLU A 54 11.86 -10.65 -9.46
CA GLU A 54 11.97 -11.75 -8.51
C GLU A 54 11.79 -13.12 -9.20
N ALA A 55 12.29 -14.16 -8.55
CA ALA A 55 12.11 -15.53 -9.02
C ALA A 55 10.63 -15.93 -8.97
N LEU A 56 10.02 -16.18 -10.13
CA LEU A 56 8.62 -16.62 -10.23
C LEU A 56 8.56 -18.12 -10.56
N GLY A 57 8.22 -18.91 -9.55
CA GLY A 57 8.05 -20.36 -9.68
C GLY A 57 9.35 -21.07 -10.04
N ARG A 58 9.45 -21.60 -11.27
CA ARG A 58 10.62 -22.35 -11.77
C ARG A 58 11.59 -21.49 -12.57
N VAL A 59 11.29 -20.21 -12.78
CA VAL A 59 12.17 -19.28 -13.52
C VAL A 59 13.09 -18.62 -12.51
N SER A 60 14.39 -18.93 -12.60
CA SER A 60 15.41 -18.28 -11.79
C SER A 60 15.57 -16.82 -12.18
N ALA A 61 15.68 -15.95 -11.19
CA ALA A 61 16.12 -14.57 -11.37
C ALA A 61 17.52 -14.55 -12.04
N PRO A 62 17.86 -13.50 -12.79
CA PRO A 62 19.20 -13.34 -13.31
C PRO A 62 20.23 -13.25 -12.18
N SER A 63 21.44 -13.75 -12.41
CA SER A 63 22.53 -13.58 -11.44
C SER A 63 23.03 -12.13 -11.45
N ALA A 64 23.59 -11.68 -10.32
CA ALA A 64 24.20 -10.34 -10.24
C ALA A 64 25.30 -10.15 -11.30
N ASP A 65 26.08 -11.20 -11.59
CA ASP A 65 27.15 -11.13 -12.60
C ASP A 65 26.59 -11.00 -14.04
N ASP A 66 25.43 -11.61 -14.33
CA ASP A 66 24.77 -11.44 -15.64
C ASP A 66 24.24 -10.00 -15.82
N ILE A 67 23.72 -9.40 -14.75
CA ILE A 67 23.27 -7.99 -14.74
C ILE A 67 24.48 -7.08 -14.96
N LEU A 68 25.54 -7.24 -14.15
CA LEU A 68 26.72 -6.40 -14.23
C LEU A 68 27.44 -6.53 -15.59
N PHE A 69 27.45 -7.72 -16.19
CA PHE A 69 27.97 -7.93 -17.55
C PHE A 69 27.23 -7.09 -18.60
N ALA A 70 25.89 -6.96 -18.48
CA ALA A 70 25.09 -6.15 -19.38
C ALA A 70 25.27 -4.65 -19.09
N VAL A 71 25.31 -4.27 -17.81
CA VAL A 71 25.60 -2.90 -17.33
C VAL A 71 26.91 -2.38 -17.92
N ASP A 72 28.01 -3.12 -17.80
CA ASP A 72 29.34 -2.66 -18.23
C ASP A 72 29.40 -2.33 -19.73
N ARG A 73 28.54 -2.95 -20.54
CA ARG A 73 28.45 -2.70 -21.99
C ARG A 73 27.39 -1.71 -22.40
N LEU A 74 26.34 -1.55 -21.61
CA LEU A 74 25.30 -0.57 -21.86
C LEU A 74 25.65 0.80 -21.30
N MET A 75 26.44 0.88 -20.22
CA MET A 75 26.83 2.15 -19.60
C MET A 75 27.50 3.12 -20.59
N PRO A 76 28.48 2.71 -21.43
CA PRO A 76 29.06 3.61 -22.44
C PRO A 76 28.09 4.03 -23.54
N ARG A 77 26.93 3.37 -23.64
CA ARG A 77 25.88 3.59 -24.64
C ARG A 77 24.68 4.36 -24.09
N ALA A 78 24.62 4.58 -22.77
CA ALA A 78 23.64 5.41 -22.12
C ALA A 78 24.03 6.88 -22.35
N ASP A 79 23.57 7.41 -23.48
CA ASP A 79 23.94 8.73 -24.01
C ASP A 79 23.10 9.88 -23.42
N THR A 80 22.14 9.55 -22.56
CA THR A 80 21.28 10.50 -21.84
C THR A 80 21.31 10.23 -20.34
N PRO A 81 21.15 11.28 -19.50
CA PRO A 81 21.07 11.13 -18.05
C PRO A 81 20.02 10.12 -17.57
N GLU A 82 18.87 10.06 -18.25
CA GLU A 82 17.76 9.17 -17.92
C GLU A 82 18.14 7.70 -18.15
N LEU A 83 18.78 7.40 -19.28
CA LEU A 83 19.29 6.05 -19.55
C LEU A 83 20.43 5.68 -18.60
N GLU A 84 21.29 6.63 -18.25
CA GLU A 84 22.37 6.40 -17.29
C GLU A 84 21.79 6.04 -15.90
N ALA A 85 20.78 6.77 -15.44
CA ALA A 85 20.09 6.50 -14.19
C ALA A 85 19.46 5.09 -14.16
N LEU A 86 18.76 4.68 -15.23
CA LEU A 86 18.19 3.33 -15.34
C LEU A 86 19.25 2.22 -15.26
N VAL A 87 20.38 2.39 -15.97
CA VAL A 87 21.48 1.43 -15.91
C VAL A 87 22.09 1.38 -14.51
N LEU A 88 22.23 2.52 -13.83
CA LEU A 88 22.73 2.60 -12.44
C LEU A 88 21.79 1.91 -11.45
N ILE A 89 20.47 2.10 -11.58
CA ILE A 89 19.46 1.42 -10.75
C ILE A 89 19.61 -0.10 -10.89
N ALA A 90 19.65 -0.62 -12.12
CA ALA A 90 19.85 -2.05 -12.38
C ALA A 90 21.18 -2.57 -11.79
N ALA A 91 22.27 -1.79 -11.93
CA ALA A 91 23.57 -2.15 -11.38
C ALA A 91 23.56 -2.22 -9.84
N LEU A 92 22.94 -1.25 -9.19
CA LEU A 92 22.86 -1.14 -7.73
C LEU A 92 21.92 -2.19 -7.11
N GLN A 93 20.82 -2.56 -7.80
CA GLN A 93 19.98 -3.69 -7.43
C GLN A 93 20.77 -5.01 -7.41
N ALA A 94 21.70 -5.18 -8.37
CA ALA A 94 22.54 -6.38 -8.44
C ALA A 94 23.67 -6.37 -7.40
N ARG A 95 24.31 -5.21 -7.16
CA ARG A 95 25.41 -5.07 -6.21
C ARG A 95 25.55 -3.62 -5.74
N PRO A 96 25.51 -3.36 -4.43
CA PRO A 96 25.80 -2.05 -3.86
C PRO A 96 27.21 -1.56 -4.22
N ASP A 97 27.33 -0.28 -4.56
CA ASP A 97 28.61 0.37 -4.90
C ASP A 97 28.52 1.88 -4.63
N GLU A 98 29.41 2.42 -3.80
CA GLU A 98 29.34 3.81 -3.32
C GLU A 98 29.50 4.85 -4.44
N LEU A 99 30.32 4.55 -5.45
CA LEU A 99 30.53 5.45 -6.59
C LEU A 99 29.28 5.51 -7.47
N ARG A 100 28.65 4.37 -7.74
CA ARG A 100 27.38 4.31 -8.46
C ARG A 100 26.24 4.96 -7.68
N GLN A 101 26.19 4.79 -6.36
CA GLN A 101 25.22 5.47 -5.50
C GLN A 101 25.37 7.00 -5.58
N SER A 102 26.60 7.49 -5.45
CA SER A 102 26.90 8.93 -5.57
C SER A 102 26.53 9.48 -6.95
N ARG A 103 26.78 8.69 -8.01
CA ARG A 103 26.40 9.07 -9.37
C ARG A 103 24.88 9.08 -9.57
N LEU A 104 24.15 8.10 -9.03
CA LEU A 104 22.70 8.06 -9.08
C LEU A 104 22.08 9.24 -8.33
N ALA A 105 22.59 9.58 -7.14
CA ALA A 105 22.16 10.77 -6.39
C ALA A 105 22.37 12.08 -7.19
N ALA A 106 23.49 12.20 -7.93
CA ALA A 106 23.74 13.35 -8.80
C ALA A 106 22.81 13.41 -10.03
N LEU A 107 22.20 12.29 -10.41
CA LEU A 107 21.26 12.16 -11.52
C LEU A 107 19.80 12.14 -11.06
N TRP A 108 19.51 12.44 -9.79
CA TRP A 108 18.18 12.26 -9.20
C TRP A 108 17.05 12.92 -9.99
N ALA A 109 17.28 14.13 -10.52
CA ALA A 109 16.30 14.86 -11.34
C ALA A 109 15.94 14.17 -12.67
N HIS A 110 16.68 13.15 -13.06
CA HIS A 110 16.49 12.36 -14.28
C HIS A 110 15.97 10.94 -14.00
N VAL A 111 15.73 10.60 -12.74
CA VAL A 111 15.04 9.35 -12.37
C VAL A 111 13.57 9.50 -12.77
N ASP A 112 13.00 8.49 -13.42
CA ASP A 112 11.57 8.50 -13.73
C ASP A 112 10.74 8.39 -12.45
N THR A 113 9.59 9.04 -12.42
CA THR A 113 8.63 8.95 -11.30
C THR A 113 8.22 7.49 -11.03
N ASP A 114 8.11 6.65 -12.07
CA ASP A 114 7.79 5.23 -11.90
C ASP A 114 8.90 4.42 -11.21
N ASP A 115 10.15 4.90 -11.27
CA ASP A 115 11.31 4.25 -10.68
C ASP A 115 11.74 4.86 -9.34
N TYR A 116 11.15 5.99 -8.94
CA TYR A 116 11.49 6.79 -7.76
C TYR A 116 11.73 5.93 -6.51
N TRP A 117 10.75 5.09 -6.18
CA TRP A 117 10.80 4.29 -4.97
C TRP A 117 11.78 3.11 -5.04
N SER A 118 12.05 2.60 -6.23
CA SER A 118 13.10 1.59 -6.41
C SER A 118 14.47 2.24 -6.28
N ALA A 119 14.66 3.40 -6.91
CA ALA A 119 15.91 4.14 -6.91
C ALA A 119 16.29 4.64 -5.51
N ILE A 120 15.33 5.15 -4.74
CA ILE A 120 15.61 5.73 -3.43
C ILE A 120 16.20 4.71 -2.46
N THR A 121 15.67 3.49 -2.42
CA THR A 121 16.15 2.43 -1.51
C THR A 121 17.59 2.00 -1.78
N LEU A 122 18.15 2.39 -2.93
CA LEU A 122 19.53 2.10 -3.32
C LEU A 122 20.50 3.20 -2.87
N LEU A 123 20.01 4.37 -2.47
CA LEU A 123 20.82 5.49 -2.02
C LEU A 123 21.28 5.32 -0.56
N PRO A 124 22.36 5.99 -0.13
CA PRO A 124 22.71 6.10 1.29
C PRO A 124 21.60 6.80 2.09
N GLU A 125 21.40 6.44 3.36
CA GLU A 125 20.29 6.93 4.21
C GLU A 125 20.16 8.46 4.22
N ALA A 126 21.28 9.19 4.32
CA ALA A 126 21.27 10.65 4.32
C ALA A 126 20.71 11.25 3.02
N GLU A 127 20.98 10.61 1.88
CA GLU A 127 20.40 11.03 0.60
C GLU A 127 18.94 10.62 0.49
N GLN A 128 18.54 9.44 1.00
CA GLN A 128 17.13 9.04 1.08
C GLN A 128 16.30 10.06 1.86
N GLU A 129 16.78 10.45 3.03
CA GLU A 129 16.13 11.45 3.88
C GLU A 129 16.00 12.78 3.13
N ARG A 130 17.09 13.27 2.52
CA ARG A 130 17.09 14.52 1.76
C ARG A 130 16.05 14.50 0.63
N VAL A 131 16.05 13.48 -0.23
CA VAL A 131 15.15 13.45 -1.40
C VAL A 131 13.68 13.29 -0.98
N LEU A 132 13.39 12.59 0.12
CA LEU A 132 12.02 12.47 0.64
C LEU A 132 11.54 13.76 1.26
N VAL A 133 12.41 14.46 2.00
CA VAL A 133 12.08 15.80 2.50
C VAL A 133 11.84 16.76 1.35
N ASP A 134 12.67 16.73 0.30
CA ASP A 134 12.49 17.56 -0.90
C ASP A 134 11.15 17.24 -1.60
N LEU A 135 10.79 15.95 -1.72
CA LEU A 135 9.49 15.52 -2.25
C LEU A 135 8.33 16.06 -1.40
N ILE A 136 8.35 15.84 -0.08
CA ILE A 136 7.25 16.20 0.82
C ILE A 136 7.07 17.72 0.89
N THR A 137 8.17 18.46 0.95
CA THR A 137 8.15 19.93 1.03
C THR A 137 7.89 20.61 -0.31
N GLY A 138 7.90 19.86 -1.42
CA GLY A 138 7.72 20.39 -2.77
C GLY A 138 8.95 21.09 -3.34
N ALA A 139 10.12 20.89 -2.74
CA ALA A 139 11.39 21.34 -3.31
C ALA A 139 11.82 20.49 -4.51
N ASP A 140 11.38 19.22 -4.56
CA ASP A 140 11.48 18.39 -5.75
C ASP A 140 10.42 18.82 -6.78
N THR A 141 10.89 19.39 -7.89
CA THR A 141 10.04 19.87 -9.00
C THR A 141 10.04 18.95 -10.21
N HIS A 142 10.81 17.85 -10.14
CA HIS A 142 10.99 16.92 -11.26
C HIS A 142 10.04 15.73 -11.19
N HIS A 143 9.60 15.37 -9.98
CA HIS A 143 8.74 14.21 -9.77
C HIS A 143 7.30 14.59 -9.39
N ASP A 144 6.33 13.75 -9.76
CA ASP A 144 4.92 13.96 -9.39
C ASP A 144 4.70 13.66 -7.90
N ARG A 145 4.77 14.71 -7.07
CA ARG A 145 4.53 14.65 -5.63
C ARG A 145 3.17 14.03 -5.26
N VAL A 146 2.12 14.30 -6.03
CA VAL A 146 0.76 13.81 -5.73
C VAL A 146 0.71 12.30 -5.93
N TYR A 147 1.27 11.83 -7.05
CA TYR A 147 1.37 10.41 -7.35
C TYR A 147 2.24 9.69 -6.32
N LEU A 148 3.45 10.19 -6.04
CA LEU A 148 4.41 9.52 -5.18
C LEU A 148 3.96 9.42 -3.73
N LEU A 149 3.35 10.47 -3.16
CA LEU A 149 2.75 10.39 -1.83
C LEU A 149 1.63 9.33 -1.76
N GLY A 150 0.81 9.24 -2.80
CA GLY A 150 -0.23 8.21 -2.88
C GLY A 150 0.29 6.79 -3.09
N ALA A 151 1.48 6.65 -3.70
CA ALA A 151 2.11 5.38 -4.03
C ALA A 151 3.13 4.90 -2.99
N SER A 152 3.33 5.61 -1.87
CA SER A 152 4.38 5.28 -0.90
C SER A 152 4.14 3.97 -0.11
N GLY A 153 3.07 3.24 -0.44
CA GLY A 153 2.62 2.04 0.25
C GLY A 153 3.59 0.87 0.09
N ALA A 154 4.33 0.57 1.16
CA ALA A 154 5.19 -0.60 1.38
C ALA A 154 6.66 -0.50 0.95
N HIS A 155 7.26 0.69 0.94
CA HIS A 155 8.72 0.81 0.79
C HIS A 155 9.42 0.61 2.13
N ARG A 156 10.33 -0.37 2.21
CA ARG A 156 11.08 -0.72 3.42
C ARG A 156 12.20 0.28 3.71
N LEU A 157 11.83 1.51 4.06
CA LEU A 157 12.77 2.50 4.58
C LEU A 157 13.18 2.12 6.01
N ASP A 158 14.36 2.56 6.43
CA ASP A 158 14.80 2.36 7.81
C ASP A 158 13.94 3.19 8.79
N ALA A 159 13.78 2.69 10.03
CA ALA A 159 13.05 3.37 11.10
C ALA A 159 13.54 4.80 11.38
N GLY A 160 14.84 5.07 11.20
CA GLY A 160 15.42 6.41 11.32
C GLY A 160 14.83 7.40 10.32
N ILE A 161 14.65 6.97 9.07
CA ILE A 161 14.12 7.78 7.97
C ILE A 161 12.65 8.13 8.22
N TYR A 162 11.86 7.18 8.72
CA TYR A 162 10.45 7.41 9.05
C TYR A 162 10.26 8.51 10.09
N ARG A 163 11.14 8.60 11.10
CA ARG A 163 11.06 9.64 12.13
C ARG A 163 11.10 11.04 11.51
N THR A 164 12.03 11.29 10.60
CA THR A 164 12.11 12.59 9.92
C THR A 164 10.88 12.82 9.05
N ILE A 165 10.51 11.83 8.25
CA ILE A 165 9.39 11.95 7.28
C ILE A 165 8.07 12.26 7.97
N ILE A 166 7.76 11.60 9.10
CA ILE A 166 6.49 11.81 9.81
C ILE A 166 6.31 13.28 10.21
N VAL A 167 7.36 13.95 10.67
CA VAL A 167 7.31 15.38 11.03
C VAL A 167 6.96 16.25 9.81
N HIS A 168 7.55 15.95 8.65
CA HIS A 168 7.27 16.70 7.43
C HIS A 168 5.87 16.41 6.88
N ILE A 169 5.42 15.16 6.92
CA ILE A 169 4.07 14.74 6.53
C ILE A 169 3.01 15.38 7.43
N GLU A 170 3.23 15.42 8.74
CA GLU A 170 2.34 16.06 9.70
C GLU A 170 2.23 17.57 9.43
N ALA A 171 3.36 18.23 9.15
CA ALA A 171 3.37 19.64 8.79
C ALA A 171 2.67 19.90 7.44
N LEU A 172 2.86 19.03 6.45
CA LEU A 172 2.22 19.11 5.14
C LEU A 172 0.71 18.98 5.26
N TYR A 173 0.21 18.01 6.03
CA TYR A 173 -1.22 17.78 6.25
C TYR A 173 -1.97 19.03 6.73
N ARG A 174 -1.31 19.83 7.57
CA ARG A 174 -1.88 21.08 8.11
C ARG A 174 -1.79 22.25 7.13
N LYS A 175 -0.77 22.25 6.26
CA LYS A 175 -0.52 23.36 5.32
C LYS A 175 -1.30 23.20 4.01
N GLU A 176 -1.45 21.97 3.53
CA GLU A 176 -2.00 21.63 2.22
C GLU A 176 -3.16 20.61 2.35
N PRO A 177 -4.34 21.03 2.85
CA PRO A 177 -5.48 20.14 3.08
C PRO A 177 -6.01 19.46 1.80
N GLU A 178 -5.73 20.02 0.62
CA GLU A 178 -6.03 19.42 -0.68
C GLU A 178 -5.29 18.09 -0.92
N LEU A 179 -4.14 17.89 -0.28
CA LEU A 179 -3.36 16.65 -0.35
C LEU A 179 -3.75 15.62 0.71
N ALA A 180 -4.79 15.88 1.51
CA ALA A 180 -5.16 15.02 2.64
C ALA A 180 -5.37 13.55 2.26
N HIS A 181 -5.87 13.25 1.06
CA HIS A 181 -6.02 11.87 0.60
C HIS A 181 -4.68 11.18 0.33
N GLN A 182 -3.78 11.83 -0.41
CA GLN A 182 -2.45 11.32 -0.72
C GLN A 182 -1.62 11.15 0.55
N ILE A 183 -1.72 12.10 1.48
CA ILE A 183 -1.08 12.02 2.79
C ILE A 183 -1.65 10.83 3.59
N ALA A 184 -2.96 10.61 3.54
CA ALA A 184 -3.57 9.47 4.23
C ALA A 184 -3.11 8.12 3.66
N LEU A 185 -2.90 8.02 2.33
CA LEU A 185 -2.30 6.84 1.71
C LEU A 185 -0.85 6.64 2.17
N ALA A 186 -0.07 7.73 2.29
CA ALA A 186 1.28 7.64 2.82
C ALA A 186 1.31 7.17 4.27
N VAL A 187 0.43 7.74 5.10
CA VAL A 187 0.26 7.34 6.50
C VAL A 187 -0.18 5.88 6.61
N GLU A 188 -1.11 5.42 5.76
CA GLU A 188 -1.50 4.02 5.69
C GLU A 188 -0.29 3.11 5.44
N GLY A 189 0.54 3.43 4.43
CA GLY A 189 1.75 2.68 4.14
C GLY A 189 2.72 2.62 5.32
N MET A 190 2.99 3.78 5.96
CA MET A 190 3.87 3.87 7.13
C MET A 190 3.35 3.07 8.33
N LEU A 191 2.02 2.96 8.49
CA LEU A 191 1.42 2.21 9.61
C LEU A 191 1.72 0.71 9.54
N TYR A 192 1.99 0.16 8.35
CA TYR A 192 2.40 -1.24 8.19
C TYR A 192 3.86 -1.50 8.57
N GLU A 193 4.73 -0.49 8.46
CA GLU A 193 6.18 -0.65 8.60
C GLU A 193 6.68 -0.19 9.99
N VAL A 194 6.07 0.84 10.57
CA VAL A 194 6.51 1.42 11.84
C VAL A 194 5.83 0.74 13.01
N MET A 195 6.63 0.21 13.95
CA MET A 195 6.11 -0.46 15.15
C MET A 195 5.33 0.50 16.06
N PRO A 196 4.19 0.09 16.62
CA PRO A 196 3.37 0.94 17.51
C PRO A 196 4.11 1.39 18.77
N SER A 197 5.03 0.58 19.30
CA SER A 197 5.76 0.85 20.55
C SER A 197 6.77 2.00 20.43
N ASP A 198 7.18 2.34 19.22
CA ASP A 198 8.26 3.29 19.00
C ASP A 198 7.73 4.73 19.00
N ASP A 199 8.58 5.70 19.35
CA ASP A 199 8.21 7.13 19.33
C ASP A 199 7.65 7.60 17.96
N PRO A 200 8.25 7.23 16.81
CA PRO A 200 7.64 7.46 15.50
C PRO A 200 6.26 6.80 15.34
N GLY A 201 6.06 5.60 15.87
CA GLY A 201 4.78 4.89 15.83
C GLY A 201 3.67 5.62 16.60
N GLN A 202 4.00 6.22 17.74
CA GLN A 202 3.09 7.04 18.54
C GLN A 202 2.76 8.37 17.85
N GLN A 203 3.74 9.00 17.20
CA GLN A 203 3.52 10.21 16.38
C GLN A 203 2.60 9.91 15.20
N LEU A 204 2.88 8.81 14.48
CA LEU A 204 2.08 8.36 13.35
C LEU A 204 0.64 8.03 13.74
N LEU A 205 0.43 7.37 14.89
CA LEU A 205 -0.90 7.10 15.42
C LEU A 205 -1.69 8.39 15.68
N ARG A 206 -1.07 9.43 16.26
CA ARG A 206 -1.74 10.72 16.49
C ARG A 206 -2.21 11.35 15.18
N LEU A 207 -1.34 11.38 14.17
CA LEU A 207 -1.68 11.90 12.85
C LEU A 207 -2.80 11.07 12.19
N ALA A 208 -2.71 9.73 12.26
CA ALA A 208 -3.75 8.85 11.72
C ALA A 208 -5.11 9.08 12.39
N LEU A 209 -5.16 9.33 13.70
CA LEU A 209 -6.41 9.67 14.40
C LEU A 209 -6.96 11.04 13.99
N GLU A 210 -6.08 12.02 13.73
CA GLU A 210 -6.46 13.33 13.21
C GLU A 210 -7.11 13.20 11.81
N ILE A 211 -6.47 12.45 10.91
CA ILE A 211 -6.98 12.17 9.56
C ILE A 211 -8.28 11.37 9.61
N ALA A 212 -8.36 10.33 10.45
CA ALA A 212 -9.55 9.50 10.62
C ALA A 212 -10.76 10.31 11.12
N GLY A 213 -10.52 11.37 11.90
CA GLY A 213 -11.53 12.30 12.39
C GLY A 213 -11.87 13.46 11.45
N SER A 214 -11.23 13.56 10.28
CA SER A 214 -11.39 14.68 9.36
C SER A 214 -12.68 14.58 8.53
N ASP A 215 -13.11 15.70 7.93
CA ASP A 215 -14.24 15.73 7.00
C ASP A 215 -13.92 15.13 5.62
N ASN A 216 -12.65 14.88 5.30
CA ASN A 216 -12.24 14.36 3.99
C ASN A 216 -12.52 12.85 3.87
N GLU A 217 -13.59 12.51 3.15
CA GLU A 217 -14.06 11.14 2.94
C GLU A 217 -13.00 10.24 2.29
N LYS A 218 -12.21 10.75 1.33
CA LYS A 218 -11.16 9.98 0.66
C LYS A 218 -9.98 9.70 1.58
N ALA A 219 -9.62 10.66 2.42
CA ALA A 219 -8.57 10.49 3.43
C ALA A 219 -8.97 9.44 4.48
N ARG A 220 -10.22 9.50 4.97
CA ARG A 220 -10.77 8.46 5.86
C ARG A 220 -10.80 7.09 5.20
N LEU A 221 -11.14 7.02 3.91
CA LEU A 221 -11.19 5.75 3.16
C LEU A 221 -9.81 5.06 3.10
N ALA A 222 -8.71 5.82 2.90
CA ALA A 222 -7.36 5.25 2.89
C ALA A 222 -7.05 4.54 4.23
N LEU A 223 -7.23 5.23 5.36
CA LEU A 223 -6.95 4.64 6.68
C LEU A 223 -7.84 3.44 7.03
N LEU A 224 -9.01 3.33 6.41
CA LEU A 224 -9.90 2.19 6.61
C LEU A 224 -9.31 0.88 6.07
N TYR A 225 -8.44 0.92 5.05
CA TYR A 225 -7.79 -0.28 4.53
C TYR A 225 -6.75 -0.83 5.51
N TYR A 226 -5.99 0.03 6.19
CA TYR A 226 -5.17 -0.40 7.32
C TYR A 226 -6.03 -0.80 8.53
N ALA A 227 -6.78 0.14 9.10
CA ALA A 227 -7.47 -0.06 10.38
C ALA A 227 -8.56 -1.12 10.31
N GLY A 228 -9.19 -1.31 9.15
CA GLY A 228 -10.28 -2.25 8.94
C GLY A 228 -9.86 -3.65 8.52
N SER A 229 -8.65 -3.85 8.01
CA SER A 229 -8.18 -5.18 7.58
C SER A 229 -7.86 -6.08 8.77
N ALA A 230 -8.10 -7.37 8.57
CA ALA A 230 -7.68 -8.42 9.49
C ALA A 230 -6.14 -8.47 9.60
N GLN A 231 -5.64 -8.68 10.81
CA GLN A 231 -4.22 -8.85 11.10
C GLN A 231 -3.73 -10.27 10.76
N GLY A 232 -4.64 -11.24 10.76
CA GLY A 232 -4.32 -12.65 10.55
C GLY A 232 -3.69 -13.30 11.78
N ASP A 233 -2.89 -14.36 11.57
CA ASP A 233 -2.26 -15.13 12.65
C ASP A 233 -1.07 -14.41 13.32
N VAL A 234 -0.90 -13.11 13.10
CA VAL A 234 0.16 -12.29 13.70
C VAL A 234 -0.32 -11.77 15.04
N ASP A 235 0.22 -12.32 16.13
CA ASP A 235 -0.09 -11.91 17.50
C ASP A 235 0.73 -10.68 17.92
N ASP A 236 0.43 -9.52 17.33
CA ASP A 236 0.93 -8.22 17.80
C ASP A 236 -0.23 -7.44 18.41
N GLU A 237 -0.39 -7.57 19.73
CA GLU A 237 -1.41 -6.86 20.51
C GLU A 237 -1.32 -5.34 20.35
N GLY A 238 -0.12 -4.78 20.16
CA GLY A 238 0.10 -3.35 19.99
C GLY A 238 -0.47 -2.84 18.67
N ASP A 239 -0.26 -3.57 17.58
CA ASP A 239 -0.82 -3.24 16.26
C ASP A 239 -2.35 -3.38 16.26
N LEU A 240 -2.88 -4.41 16.94
CA LEU A 240 -4.32 -4.60 17.07
C LEU A 240 -5.00 -3.43 17.79
N GLU A 241 -4.44 -2.98 18.92
CA GLU A 241 -4.98 -1.82 19.66
C GLU A 241 -4.87 -0.52 18.84
N ARG A 242 -3.77 -0.34 18.09
CA ARG A 242 -3.62 0.79 17.16
C ARG A 242 -4.70 0.79 16.09
N ARG A 243 -4.97 -0.36 15.45
CA ARG A 243 -6.04 -0.51 14.46
C ARG A 243 -7.42 -0.25 15.05
N LYS A 244 -7.71 -0.77 16.25
CA LYS A 244 -8.98 -0.54 16.97
C LYS A 244 -9.22 0.95 17.25
N ALA A 245 -8.19 1.66 17.72
CA ALA A 245 -8.28 3.10 17.99
C ALA A 245 -8.63 3.91 16.72
N ILE A 246 -7.92 3.65 15.62
CA ILE A 246 -8.17 4.32 14.33
C ILE A 246 -9.56 3.96 13.80
N LEU A 247 -9.93 2.68 13.83
CA LEU A 247 -11.25 2.21 13.39
C LEU A 247 -12.38 2.83 14.20
N GLY A 248 -12.22 2.94 15.52
CA GLY A 248 -13.20 3.60 16.38
C GLY A 248 -13.40 5.05 15.98
N ARG A 249 -12.32 5.77 15.69
CA ARG A 249 -12.38 7.15 15.21
C ARG A 249 -13.04 7.27 13.84
N LEU A 250 -12.76 6.36 12.91
CA LEU A 250 -13.42 6.30 11.60
C LEU A 250 -14.93 6.07 11.74
N VAL A 251 -15.34 5.18 12.65
CA VAL A 251 -16.76 4.92 12.95
C VAL A 251 -17.45 6.17 13.49
N GLU A 252 -16.79 6.94 14.36
CA GLU A 252 -17.30 8.21 14.88
C GLU A 252 -17.41 9.30 13.82
N ALA A 253 -16.46 9.37 12.88
CA ALA A 253 -16.44 10.37 11.82
C ALA A 253 -17.30 10.01 10.60
N GLU A 254 -17.77 8.76 10.49
CA GLU A 254 -18.58 8.32 9.36
C GLU A 254 -19.87 9.15 9.23
N ASN A 255 -20.14 9.58 7.99
CA ASN A 255 -21.24 10.45 7.58
C ASN A 255 -22.14 9.80 6.49
N GLY A 256 -21.80 8.59 6.03
CA GLY A 256 -22.49 7.81 5.03
C GLY A 256 -21.65 7.51 3.79
N ALA A 257 -20.59 8.27 3.52
CA ALA A 257 -19.81 8.18 2.29
C ALA A 257 -19.03 6.86 2.16
N ASN A 258 -18.43 6.38 3.25
CA ASN A 258 -17.62 5.16 3.24
C ASN A 258 -18.35 3.98 3.92
N LEU A 259 -19.64 4.14 4.23
CA LEU A 259 -20.42 3.21 5.05
C LEU A 259 -20.36 1.76 4.55
N GLY A 260 -20.43 1.54 3.24
CA GLY A 260 -20.34 0.20 2.66
C GLY A 260 -19.00 -0.48 2.92
N VAL A 261 -17.90 0.24 2.70
CA VAL A 261 -16.54 -0.27 2.92
C VAL A 261 -16.29 -0.45 4.42
N LEU A 262 -16.77 0.46 5.26
CA LEU A 262 -16.60 0.38 6.71
C LEU A 262 -17.31 -0.85 7.28
N LEU A 263 -18.56 -1.10 6.89
CA LEU A 263 -19.30 -2.29 7.30
C LEU A 263 -18.63 -3.57 6.80
N TRP A 264 -18.15 -3.56 5.56
CA TRP A 264 -17.39 -4.68 4.99
C TRP A 264 -16.16 -5.00 5.85
N LYS A 265 -15.34 -4.00 6.17
CA LYS A 265 -14.15 -4.15 6.99
C LYS A 265 -14.45 -4.55 8.44
N LEU A 266 -15.52 -4.03 9.05
CA LEU A 266 -15.98 -4.47 10.36
C LEU A 266 -16.37 -5.96 10.35
N ALA A 267 -17.00 -6.43 9.28
CA ALA A 267 -17.39 -7.83 9.16
C ALA A 267 -16.18 -8.74 8.86
N GLU A 268 -15.27 -8.31 7.99
CA GLU A 268 -14.03 -9.02 7.64
C GLU A 268 -13.15 -9.24 8.88
N SER A 269 -13.00 -8.22 9.73
CA SER A 269 -12.17 -8.25 10.94
C SER A 269 -12.90 -8.71 12.22
N ALA A 270 -14.18 -9.10 12.13
CA ALA A 270 -15.02 -9.37 13.31
C ALA A 270 -14.52 -10.50 14.22
N ARG A 271 -13.75 -11.46 13.69
CA ARG A 271 -13.20 -12.58 14.49
C ARG A 271 -12.07 -12.13 15.42
N GLU A 272 -11.32 -11.12 15.02
CA GLU A 272 -10.20 -10.54 15.79
C GLU A 272 -10.69 -9.42 16.71
N ARG A 273 -11.93 -8.93 16.51
CA ARG A 273 -12.45 -7.70 17.11
C ARG A 273 -13.85 -7.91 17.68
N PRO A 274 -13.96 -8.28 18.96
CA PRO A 274 -15.25 -8.52 19.62
C PRO A 274 -16.20 -7.32 19.60
N ASP A 275 -15.69 -6.11 19.41
CA ASP A 275 -16.43 -4.85 19.37
C ASP A 275 -16.97 -4.48 17.98
N ALA A 276 -16.70 -5.26 16.93
CA ALA A 276 -17.16 -4.98 15.56
C ALA A 276 -18.68 -4.80 15.47
N ALA A 277 -19.45 -5.66 16.14
CA ALA A 277 -20.91 -5.52 16.22
C ALA A 277 -21.34 -4.24 16.97
N GLY A 278 -20.61 -3.86 18.01
CA GLY A 278 -20.83 -2.60 18.74
C GLY A 278 -20.60 -1.37 17.87
N HIS A 279 -19.55 -1.37 17.06
CA HIS A 279 -19.30 -0.32 16.05
C HIS A 279 -20.41 -0.25 15.00
N ALA A 280 -20.85 -1.38 14.47
CA ALA A 280 -21.95 -1.40 13.52
C ALA A 280 -23.24 -0.84 14.15
N ILE A 281 -23.59 -1.23 15.39
CA ILE A 281 -24.76 -0.69 16.11
C ILE A 281 -24.67 0.84 16.27
N ARG A 282 -23.49 1.39 16.60
CA ARG A 282 -23.29 2.84 16.66
C ARG A 282 -23.58 3.53 15.33
N LEU A 283 -23.25 2.91 14.20
CA LEU A 283 -23.62 3.41 12.87
C LEU A 283 -25.14 3.40 12.65
N PHE A 284 -25.85 2.35 13.11
CA PHE A 284 -27.32 2.31 13.06
C PHE A 284 -27.95 3.44 13.88
N GLU A 285 -27.40 3.74 15.06
CA GLU A 285 -27.91 4.80 15.94
C GLU A 285 -27.70 6.19 15.34
N ARG A 286 -26.54 6.43 14.72
CA ARG A 286 -26.17 7.75 14.18
C ARG A 286 -26.72 8.04 12.79
N LEU A 287 -26.67 7.06 11.88
CA LEU A 287 -27.06 7.23 10.47
C LEU A 287 -28.46 6.68 10.17
N GLY A 288 -29.06 5.98 11.12
CA GLY A 288 -30.36 5.34 11.00
C GLY A 288 -30.32 3.94 10.39
N GLU A 289 -31.37 3.17 10.66
CA GLU A 289 -31.44 1.75 10.27
C GLU A 289 -31.48 1.52 8.76
N ARG A 290 -32.20 2.38 8.02
CA ARG A 290 -32.43 2.18 6.58
C ARG A 290 -31.16 2.32 5.74
N PRO A 291 -30.33 3.39 5.89
CA PRO A 291 -29.06 3.51 5.16
C PRO A 291 -28.10 2.37 5.45
N VAL A 292 -27.93 2.00 6.73
CA VAL A 292 -26.99 0.94 7.13
C VAL A 292 -27.42 -0.42 6.58
N ARG A 293 -28.70 -0.80 6.69
CA ARG A 293 -29.18 -2.06 6.07
C ARG A 293 -29.05 -2.06 4.56
N LYS A 294 -29.21 -0.91 3.89
CA LYS A 294 -28.99 -0.83 2.44
C LYS A 294 -27.53 -1.12 2.09
N ALA A 295 -26.59 -0.55 2.83
CA ALA A 295 -25.17 -0.78 2.62
C ALA A 295 -24.76 -2.23 2.91
N MET A 296 -25.26 -2.85 3.98
CA MET A 296 -25.01 -4.27 4.28
C MET A 296 -25.50 -5.20 3.18
N ARG A 297 -26.67 -4.92 2.59
CA ARG A 297 -27.21 -5.76 1.49
C ARG A 297 -26.33 -5.78 0.26
N ALA A 298 -25.57 -4.71 0.00
CA ALA A 298 -24.65 -4.65 -1.12
C ALA A 298 -23.45 -5.61 -0.95
N THR A 299 -23.22 -6.11 0.27
CA THR A 299 -22.11 -6.99 0.65
C THR A 299 -22.58 -8.37 1.13
N ASP A 300 -23.86 -8.72 0.95
CA ASP A 300 -24.50 -9.97 1.40
C ASP A 300 -23.88 -11.25 0.79
N GLY A 301 -23.12 -11.14 -0.31
CA GLY A 301 -22.41 -12.27 -0.91
C GLY A 301 -21.25 -12.80 -0.06
N LEU A 302 -20.91 -12.14 1.04
CA LEU A 302 -19.76 -12.44 1.89
C LEU A 302 -20.22 -13.09 3.20
N GLY A 303 -19.83 -14.35 3.44
CA GLY A 303 -20.33 -15.14 4.57
C GLY A 303 -20.15 -14.48 5.95
N TYR A 304 -19.08 -13.71 6.14
CA TYR A 304 -18.84 -12.96 7.38
C TYR A 304 -19.80 -11.78 7.61
N MET A 305 -20.40 -11.21 6.55
CA MET A 305 -21.41 -10.17 6.68
C MET A 305 -22.71 -10.70 7.29
N ALA A 306 -23.06 -11.96 6.99
CA ALA A 306 -24.24 -12.62 7.57
C ALA A 306 -24.10 -12.80 9.08
N ASP A 307 -22.90 -13.16 9.56
CA ASP A 307 -22.60 -13.30 10.98
C ASP A 307 -22.72 -11.97 11.72
N LEU A 308 -22.12 -10.91 11.18
CA LEU A 308 -22.22 -9.57 11.77
C LEU A 308 -23.67 -9.11 11.83
N ARG A 309 -24.45 -9.33 10.75
CA ARG A 309 -25.87 -8.98 10.71
C ARG A 309 -26.68 -9.69 11.79
N ARG A 310 -26.47 -11.00 11.98
CA ARG A 310 -27.13 -11.77 13.03
C ARG A 310 -26.86 -11.17 14.41
N GLN A 311 -25.59 -10.86 14.72
CA GLN A 311 -25.22 -10.25 16.00
C GLN A 311 -25.91 -8.89 16.23
N ILE A 312 -26.00 -8.07 15.18
CA ILE A 312 -26.69 -6.78 15.23
C ILE A 312 -28.20 -6.97 15.46
N ASP A 313 -28.85 -7.85 14.71
CA ASP A 313 -30.29 -8.10 14.82
C ASP A 313 -30.66 -8.65 16.21
N GLU A 314 -29.82 -9.52 16.79
CA GLU A 314 -29.96 -10.00 18.17
C GLU A 314 -29.82 -8.85 19.20
N ALA A 315 -28.80 -8.00 19.05
CA ALA A 315 -28.55 -6.89 19.96
C ALA A 315 -29.65 -5.82 19.91
N LEU A 316 -30.07 -5.41 18.71
CA LEU A 316 -31.17 -4.47 18.51
C LEU A 316 -32.50 -5.07 19.00
N GLY A 317 -32.72 -6.37 18.77
CA GLY A 317 -33.89 -7.09 19.27
C GLY A 317 -33.97 -7.11 20.80
N LYS A 318 -32.86 -7.38 21.49
CA LYS A 318 -32.78 -7.32 22.96
C LYS A 318 -33.11 -5.93 23.50
N ARG A 319 -32.58 -4.86 22.86
CA ARG A 319 -32.85 -3.47 23.27
C ARG A 319 -34.31 -3.05 23.06
N ARG A 320 -34.93 -3.44 21.94
CA ARG A 320 -36.36 -3.19 21.69
C ARG A 320 -37.25 -3.84 22.75
N ARG A 321 -36.93 -5.08 23.16
CA ARG A 321 -37.66 -5.78 24.23
C ARG A 321 -37.49 -5.06 25.56
N ALA A 322 -36.26 -4.68 25.95
CA ALA A 322 -35.99 -3.95 27.19
C ALA A 322 -36.66 -2.57 27.25
N GLY A 323 -36.70 -1.84 26.13
CA GLY A 323 -37.42 -0.56 26.03
C GLY A 323 -38.94 -0.72 26.11
N SER A 324 -39.48 -1.81 25.57
CA SER A 324 -40.91 -2.15 25.66
C SER A 324 -41.34 -2.52 27.07
N THR A 325 -40.50 -3.20 27.85
CA THR A 325 -40.81 -3.51 29.26
C THR A 325 -40.86 -2.24 30.10
N ASN A 326 -39.87 -1.34 29.95
CA ASN A 326 -39.86 -0.07 30.68
C ASN A 326 -41.02 0.87 30.31
N ALA A 327 -41.44 0.89 29.04
CA ALA A 327 -42.61 1.65 28.62
C ALA A 327 -43.94 1.06 29.15
N SER A 328 -44.01 -0.27 29.30
CA SER A 328 -45.17 -0.97 29.85
C SER A 328 -45.28 -0.76 31.37
N ASP A 329 -44.16 -0.77 32.10
CA ASP A 329 -44.12 -0.49 33.54
C ASP A 329 -44.47 0.98 33.85
N GLN A 330 -44.04 1.94 33.03
CA GLN A 330 -44.44 3.35 33.17
C GLN A 330 -45.90 3.60 32.80
N ALA A 331 -46.49 2.84 31.88
CA ALA A 331 -47.91 2.90 31.56
C ALA A 331 -48.78 2.28 32.68
N ALA A 332 -48.32 1.18 33.29
CA ALA A 332 -48.99 0.56 34.44
C ALA A 332 -48.96 1.45 35.69
N SER A 333 -47.85 2.16 35.96
CA SER A 333 -47.79 3.12 37.08
C SER A 333 -48.65 4.37 36.90
N ARG A 334 -49.08 4.73 35.68
CA ARG A 334 -49.98 5.87 35.42
C ARG A 334 -51.47 5.52 35.46
N GLN A 335 -51.84 4.23 35.45
CA GLN A 335 -53.23 3.79 35.62
C GLN A 335 -53.61 3.46 37.08
N GLY A 336 -52.66 3.56 38.02
CA GLY A 336 -52.87 3.26 39.45
C GLY A 336 -53.17 4.45 40.36
N SER A 337 -53.56 5.62 39.82
CA SER A 337 -53.89 6.79 40.64
C SER A 337 -55.16 7.49 40.15
N ASP A 338 -56.28 6.79 40.26
CA ASP A 338 -57.56 7.45 40.54
C ASP A 338 -57.65 7.65 42.06
N PRO A 339 -57.65 8.90 42.56
CA PRO A 339 -58.07 9.14 43.93
C PRO A 339 -59.60 9.11 43.94
N GLU A 340 -60.17 8.08 44.57
CA GLU A 340 -61.56 8.09 44.98
C GLU A 340 -61.81 9.36 45.82
N ALA A 341 -62.62 10.25 45.27
CA ALA A 341 -63.24 11.32 46.02
C ALA A 341 -64.38 10.72 46.85
N ASN A 342 -64.21 10.74 48.17
CA ASN A 342 -65.28 10.83 49.15
C ASN A 342 -64.80 11.65 50.35
#